data_AF-A0A9E3NCV3-F1
#
_entry.id   AF-A0A9E3NCV3-F1
#
_cell.length_a   1.000
_cell.length_b   1.000
_cell.length_c   1.000
_cell.angle_alpha   90.00
_cell.angle_beta   90.00
_cell.angle_gamma   90.00
#
_symmetry.space_group_name_H-M   'P 1'
#
loop_
_entity.id
_entity.type
_entity.pdbx_description
1 polymer ?
#
loop_
_entity_poly.entity_id
_entity_poly.type
_entity_poly.pdbx_seq_one_letter_code
_entity_poly.pdbx_strand_id
1 'polypeptide(L)'
;MSTKLIILLIGALLTLIAILGSRKGKSDKRLIDTKVGIPMGILGVLMMMFGSYSSDLVNYNRQIEQVQVENKLQVDYPIERVQVISPIDGNEVACRILTMGVYPEGHTNDIWVVLKPTDKKYYPQSDNTNTSYKENGEWQVITRFGGDDDEPYELIVYETDAEASAFFEKTIEDWKEADEYIGLLDSEMPSGAKEVDRLTVKLRKNCRGVF
;
A
#
# COMPACT_ATOMS: atom_id res chain seq x y z
N MET A 1 -3.50 -6.69 29.23
CA MET A 1 -2.67 -5.58 28.70
C MET A 1 -1.45 -6.17 28.03
N SER A 2 -1.12 -5.74 26.81
CA SER A 2 0.12 -6.15 26.14
C SER A 2 1.33 -5.75 26.99
N THR A 3 2.31 -6.65 27.14
CA THR A 3 3.57 -6.39 27.86
C THR A 3 4.27 -5.13 27.35
N LYS A 4 4.12 -4.84 26.06
CA LYS A 4 4.62 -3.63 25.39
C LYS A 4 3.98 -2.34 25.94
N LEU A 5 2.66 -2.35 26.14
CA LEU A 5 1.91 -1.21 26.70
C LEU A 5 2.30 -0.96 28.16
N ILE A 6 2.58 -2.03 28.91
CA ILE A 6 3.06 -1.94 30.30
C ILE A 6 4.45 -1.26 30.34
N ILE A 7 5.36 -1.64 29.44
CA ILE A 7 6.71 -1.04 29.34
C ILE A 7 6.62 0.46 29.04
N LEU A 8 5.74 0.87 28.12
CA LEU A 8 5.54 2.28 27.77
C LEU A 8 4.97 3.10 28.93
N LEU A 9 3.96 2.57 29.63
CA LEU A 9 3.36 3.22 30.80
C LEU A 9 4.35 3.35 31.96
N ILE A 10 5.15 2.32 32.21
CA ILE A 10 6.23 2.36 33.22
C ILE A 10 7.28 3.41 32.82
N GLY A 11 7.70 3.44 31.56
CA GLY A 11 8.65 4.43 31.06
C GLY A 11 8.16 5.86 31.27
N ALA A 12 6.91 6.14 30.89
CA ALA A 12 6.28 7.45 31.09
C ALA A 12 6.20 7.84 32.57
N LEU A 13 5.85 6.90 33.44
CA LEU A 13 5.79 7.13 34.88
C LEU A 13 7.17 7.43 35.47
N LEU A 14 8.22 6.69 35.08
CA LEU A 14 9.59 6.91 35.54
C LEU A 14 10.10 8.31 35.14
N THR A 15 9.84 8.72 33.89
CA THR A 15 10.20 10.06 33.42
C THR A 15 9.44 11.16 34.15
N LEU A 16 8.13 10.96 34.42
CA LEU A 16 7.33 11.92 35.16
C LEU A 16 7.80 12.07 36.61
N ILE A 17 8.14 10.96 37.28
CA ILE A 17 8.70 10.96 38.64
C ILE A 17 10.05 11.66 38.65
N ALA A 18 10.92 11.43 37.66
CA ALA A 18 12.20 12.11 37.57
C ALA A 18 12.04 13.63 37.41
N ILE A 19 11.12 14.08 36.55
CA ILE A 19 10.85 15.51 36.33
C ILE A 19 10.26 16.16 37.58
N LEU A 20 9.20 15.58 38.15
CA LEU A 20 8.52 16.15 39.32
C LEU A 20 9.39 16.07 40.58
N GLY A 21 10.14 14.98 40.75
CA GLY A 21 11.04 14.77 41.89
C GLY A 21 12.30 15.65 41.86
N SER A 22 12.72 16.09 40.67
CA SER A 22 13.85 17.01 40.49
C SER A 22 13.50 18.48 40.75
N ARG A 23 12.19 18.82 40.81
CA ARG A 23 11.73 20.19 41.05
C ARG A 23 12.04 20.60 42.50
N LYS A 24 12.71 21.74 42.66
CA LYS A 24 13.07 22.28 43.97
C LYS A 24 11.81 22.80 44.67
N GLY A 25 11.49 22.28 45.86
CA GLY A 25 10.37 22.74 46.66
C GLY A 25 10.66 24.07 47.38
N LYS A 26 9.65 24.63 48.07
CA LYS A 26 9.77 25.87 48.87
C LYS A 26 10.83 25.78 49.99
N SER A 27 11.22 24.57 50.38
CA SER A 27 12.20 24.27 51.43
C SER A 27 13.62 24.00 50.90
N ASP A 28 13.88 24.29 49.62
CA ASP A 28 15.15 24.09 48.92
C ASP A 28 15.67 22.63 48.83
N LYS A 29 14.93 21.67 49.40
CA LYS A 29 15.16 20.23 49.29
C LYS A 29 14.44 19.67 48.07
N ARG A 30 15.15 18.85 47.28
CA ARG A 30 14.57 18.05 46.19
C ARG A 30 13.94 16.78 46.79
N LEU A 31 12.84 16.30 46.19
CA LEU A 31 12.17 15.08 46.63
C LEU A 31 12.99 13.84 46.26
N ILE A 32 13.79 13.90 45.19
CA ILE A 32 14.67 12.83 44.74
C ILE A 32 16.08 13.38 44.58
N ASP A 33 17.08 12.63 45.05
CA ASP A 33 18.49 12.95 44.81
C ASP A 33 18.76 12.93 43.31
N THR A 34 19.51 13.92 42.84
CA THR A 34 19.89 14.06 41.43
C THR A 34 20.67 12.85 40.92
N LYS A 35 21.42 12.16 41.79
CA LYS A 35 22.13 10.92 41.48
C LYS A 35 21.20 9.75 41.16
N VAL A 36 19.94 9.78 41.61
CA VAL A 36 18.92 8.75 41.35
C VAL A 36 17.92 9.20 40.30
N GLY A 37 17.51 10.47 40.34
CA GLY A 37 16.53 11.03 39.41
C GLY A 37 17.02 11.06 37.96
N ILE A 38 18.30 11.37 37.72
CA ILE A 38 18.86 11.41 36.35
C ILE A 38 18.87 10.01 35.71
N PRO A 39 19.45 8.96 36.33
CA PRO A 39 19.39 7.61 35.77
C PRO A 39 17.96 7.10 35.54
N MET A 40 17.05 7.41 36.47
CA MET A 40 15.64 7.02 36.38
C MET A 40 14.93 7.68 35.19
N GLY A 41 15.21 8.96 34.94
CA GLY A 41 14.70 9.68 33.77
C GLY A 41 15.23 9.13 32.45
N ILE A 42 16.55 8.86 32.38
CA ILE A 42 17.18 8.25 31.20
C ILE A 42 16.59 6.87 30.91
N LEU A 43 16.46 6.03 31.94
CA LEU A 43 15.88 4.70 31.82
C LEU A 43 14.42 4.77 31.34
N GLY A 44 13.62 5.70 31.87
CA GLY A 44 12.25 5.93 31.43
C GLY A 44 12.14 6.29 29.95
N VAL A 45 13.01 7.18 29.47
CA VAL A 45 13.06 7.57 28.04
C VAL A 45 13.49 6.40 27.15
N LEU A 46 14.50 5.62 27.56
CA LEU A 46 14.93 4.42 26.82
C LEU A 46 13.82 3.37 26.74
N MET A 47 13.07 3.16 27.83
CA MET A 47 11.93 2.25 27.85
C MET A 47 10.79 2.74 26.96
N MET A 48 10.51 4.05 26.92
CA MET A 48 9.51 4.61 26.00
C MET A 48 9.94 4.48 24.53
N MET A 49 11.21 4.71 24.21
CA MET A 49 11.74 4.49 22.86
C MET A 49 11.61 3.02 22.47
N PHE A 50 12.09 2.09 23.31
CA PHE A 50 11.98 0.66 23.06
C PHE A 50 10.53 0.20 22.93
N GLY A 51 9.65 0.66 23.82
CA GLY A 51 8.22 0.38 23.78
C GLY A 51 7.59 0.91 22.48
N SER A 52 7.95 2.10 22.03
CA SER A 52 7.44 2.69 20.79
C SER A 52 7.90 1.92 19.55
N TYR A 53 9.21 1.64 19.41
CA TYR A 53 9.77 0.89 18.29
C TYR A 53 9.33 -0.58 18.23
N SER A 54 9.06 -1.21 19.38
CA SER A 54 8.61 -2.61 19.46
C SER A 54 7.10 -2.77 19.47
N SER A 55 6.35 -1.69 19.73
CA SER A 55 4.91 -1.68 19.61
C SER A 55 4.48 -1.56 18.16
N ASP A 56 3.41 -2.26 17.82
CA ASP A 56 2.78 -2.22 16.49
C ASP A 56 2.19 -0.82 16.15
N LEU A 57 2.35 0.16 17.06
CA LEU A 57 2.03 1.58 16.87
C LEU A 57 3.01 2.29 15.92
N VAL A 58 4.26 1.80 15.81
CA VAL A 58 5.23 2.28 14.81
C VAL A 58 5.39 1.16 13.78
N ASN A 59 4.35 0.97 12.98
CA ASN A 59 4.37 0.12 11.81
C ASN A 59 5.23 0.80 10.71
N TYR A 60 6.54 0.92 10.93
CA TYR A 60 7.51 1.11 9.85
C TYR A 60 7.84 -0.26 9.25
N ASN A 61 6.80 -1.03 8.92
CA ASN A 61 6.93 -2.19 8.07
C ASN A 61 6.83 -1.73 6.61
N ARG A 62 7.74 -0.82 6.20
CA ARG A 62 8.09 -0.74 4.79
C ARG A 62 9.10 -1.85 4.57
N GLN A 63 8.63 -3.10 4.47
CA GLN A 63 9.29 -3.99 3.53
C GLN A 63 9.36 -3.18 2.25
N ILE A 64 10.56 -2.79 1.82
CA ILE A 64 10.73 -2.13 0.52
C ILE A 64 10.14 -3.13 -0.47
N GLU A 65 8.96 -2.81 -0.99
CA GLU A 65 8.21 -3.72 -1.84
C GLU A 65 9.04 -3.96 -3.09
N GLN A 66 9.69 -5.12 -3.18
CA GLN A 66 10.48 -5.49 -4.35
C GLN A 66 9.52 -5.95 -5.44
N VAL A 67 9.04 -4.99 -6.23
CA VAL A 67 8.24 -5.24 -7.43
C VAL A 67 9.15 -5.52 -8.62
N GLN A 68 8.79 -6.51 -9.42
CA GLN A 68 9.49 -6.79 -10.67
C GLN A 68 8.95 -5.87 -11.78
N VAL A 69 9.85 -5.33 -12.58
CA VAL A 69 9.52 -4.58 -13.79
C VAL A 69 9.75 -5.52 -14.96
N GLU A 70 8.70 -5.75 -15.75
CA GLU A 70 8.76 -6.61 -16.92
C GLU A 70 9.28 -5.83 -18.14
N ASN A 71 9.22 -6.44 -19.34
CA ASN A 71 9.67 -5.80 -20.57
C ASN A 71 8.87 -4.51 -20.84
N LYS A 72 9.56 -3.49 -21.34
CA LYS A 72 8.97 -2.19 -21.69
C LYS A 72 8.82 -2.03 -23.20
N LEU A 73 7.65 -1.59 -23.64
CA LEU A 73 7.40 -1.14 -25.00
C LEU A 73 8.19 0.16 -25.26
N GLN A 74 8.67 0.34 -26.50
CA GLN A 74 9.19 1.64 -26.92
C GLN A 74 8.02 2.59 -27.19
N VAL A 75 8.12 3.81 -26.67
CA VAL A 75 7.04 4.80 -26.73
C VAL A 75 7.34 5.83 -27.80
N ASP A 76 6.42 6.00 -28.74
CA ASP A 76 6.45 7.06 -29.73
C ASP A 76 5.75 8.32 -29.20
N TYR A 77 6.39 9.48 -29.35
CA TYR A 77 5.87 10.77 -28.91
C TYR A 77 5.34 11.59 -30.10
N PRO A 78 4.31 12.44 -29.90
CA PRO A 78 3.59 12.69 -28.64
C PRO A 78 2.63 11.55 -28.26
N ILE A 79 2.35 11.39 -26.96
CA ILE A 79 1.41 10.38 -26.46
C ILE A 79 -0.01 10.80 -26.84
N GLU A 80 -0.71 9.96 -27.60
CA GLU A 80 -2.07 10.25 -28.07
C GLU A 80 -3.16 9.62 -27.19
N ARG A 81 -2.85 8.54 -26.47
CA ARG A 81 -3.81 7.78 -25.66
C ARG A 81 -3.17 7.17 -24.43
N VAL A 82 -4.00 6.80 -23.46
CA VAL A 82 -3.59 5.94 -22.35
C VAL A 82 -3.25 4.55 -22.89
N GLN A 83 -2.08 4.04 -22.55
CA GLN A 83 -1.64 2.68 -22.92
C GLN A 83 -0.68 2.11 -21.90
N VAL A 84 -0.64 0.78 -21.80
CA VAL A 84 0.35 0.04 -21.01
C VAL A 84 1.67 -0.01 -21.78
N ILE A 85 2.77 0.22 -21.07
CA ILE A 85 4.13 0.05 -21.61
C ILE A 85 4.84 -1.15 -20.99
N SER A 86 4.44 -1.58 -19.78
CA SER A 86 4.95 -2.80 -19.13
C SER A 86 3.87 -3.37 -18.23
N PRO A 87 3.56 -4.67 -18.28
CA PRO A 87 4.14 -5.67 -19.19
C PRO A 87 3.70 -5.45 -20.64
N ILE A 88 4.31 -6.18 -21.58
CA ILE A 88 3.85 -6.24 -22.99
C ILE A 88 2.98 -7.48 -23.21
N ASP A 89 2.11 -7.42 -24.22
CA ASP A 89 1.23 -8.52 -24.59
C ASP A 89 1.99 -9.85 -24.78
N GLY A 90 1.43 -10.93 -24.26
CA GLY A 90 2.02 -12.27 -24.25
C GLY A 90 3.13 -12.49 -23.23
N ASN A 91 3.45 -11.53 -22.36
CA ASN A 91 4.46 -11.75 -21.31
C ASN A 91 4.04 -12.75 -20.25
N GLU A 92 5.03 -13.51 -19.78
CA GLU A 92 4.96 -14.27 -18.53
C GLU A 92 5.36 -13.36 -17.38
N VAL A 93 4.47 -13.16 -16.42
CA VAL A 93 4.63 -12.23 -15.31
C VAL A 93 4.77 -12.96 -13.98
N ALA A 94 5.50 -12.35 -13.04
CA ALA A 94 5.51 -12.80 -11.66
C ALA A 94 4.15 -12.55 -10.96
N CYS A 95 3.94 -13.17 -9.79
CA CYS A 95 2.74 -12.94 -8.95
C CYS A 95 2.54 -11.47 -8.56
N ARG A 96 3.60 -10.68 -8.65
CA ARG A 96 3.61 -9.26 -8.29
C ARG A 96 4.55 -8.51 -9.21
N ILE A 97 4.01 -7.57 -9.96
CA ILE A 97 4.79 -6.72 -10.88
C ILE A 97 4.37 -5.26 -10.72
N LEU A 98 5.22 -4.36 -11.20
CA LEU A 98 4.87 -2.98 -11.45
C LEU A 98 4.31 -2.86 -12.86
N THR A 99 3.00 -2.65 -12.97
CA THR A 99 2.38 -2.30 -14.25
C THR A 99 2.58 -0.81 -14.47
N MET A 100 3.03 -0.44 -15.66
CA MET A 100 3.38 0.92 -16.04
C MET A 100 2.73 1.26 -17.38
N GLY A 101 2.43 2.53 -17.58
CA GLY A 101 1.96 3.04 -18.85
C GLY A 101 2.19 4.52 -19.02
N VAL A 102 1.66 5.06 -20.10
CA VAL A 102 1.72 6.49 -20.44
C VAL A 102 0.32 7.03 -20.71
N TYR A 103 0.15 8.35 -20.58
CA TYR A 103 -1.11 9.06 -20.85
C TYR A 103 -0.84 10.41 -21.56
N PRO A 104 -1.80 10.94 -22.34
CA PRO A 104 -1.63 12.19 -23.07
C PRO A 104 -1.55 13.42 -22.16
N GLU A 105 -0.89 14.49 -22.61
CA GLU A 105 -0.83 15.74 -21.85
C GLU A 105 -2.23 16.31 -21.57
N GLY A 106 -2.46 16.78 -20.34
CA GLY A 106 -3.76 17.30 -19.92
C GLY A 106 -4.81 16.23 -19.55
N HIS A 107 -4.42 14.95 -19.49
CA HIS A 107 -5.29 13.88 -19.01
C HIS A 107 -5.65 14.05 -17.53
N THR A 108 -6.95 14.12 -17.23
CA THR A 108 -7.46 14.35 -15.87
C THR A 108 -8.13 13.13 -15.26
N ASN A 109 -8.61 12.19 -16.07
CA ASN A 109 -9.34 11.01 -15.57
C ASN A 109 -8.43 10.12 -14.74
N ASP A 110 -9.01 9.35 -13.83
CA ASP A 110 -8.25 8.34 -13.12
C ASP A 110 -7.95 7.16 -14.04
N ILE A 111 -6.85 6.47 -13.76
CA ILE A 111 -6.42 5.30 -14.51
C ILE A 111 -6.45 4.11 -13.57
N TRP A 112 -7.20 3.09 -13.95
CA TRP A 112 -7.35 1.84 -13.20
C TRP A 112 -6.85 0.68 -14.01
N VAL A 113 -6.13 -0.21 -13.35
CA VAL A 113 -5.83 -1.54 -13.88
C VAL A 113 -6.77 -2.54 -13.25
N VAL A 114 -7.40 -3.35 -14.08
CA VAL A 114 -8.32 -4.41 -13.67
C VAL A 114 -7.81 -5.72 -14.25
N LEU A 115 -7.60 -6.71 -13.38
CA LEU A 115 -7.20 -8.05 -13.79
C LEU A 115 -8.44 -8.91 -13.99
N LYS A 116 -8.44 -9.74 -15.03
CA LYS A 116 -9.47 -10.74 -15.27
C LYS A 116 -8.85 -12.11 -15.56
N PRO A 117 -8.89 -13.03 -14.56
CA PRO A 117 -8.43 -14.41 -14.72
C PRO A 117 -9.38 -15.25 -15.57
N THR A 118 -9.09 -16.56 -15.62
CA THR A 118 -9.92 -17.57 -16.28
C THR A 118 -11.33 -17.73 -15.68
N ASP A 119 -11.57 -17.26 -14.46
CA ASP A 119 -12.89 -17.26 -13.81
C ASP A 119 -13.85 -16.17 -14.33
N LYS A 120 -13.36 -15.31 -15.23
CA LYS A 120 -14.08 -14.24 -15.93
C LYS A 120 -14.60 -13.13 -15.04
N LYS A 121 -14.08 -12.98 -13.83
CA LYS A 121 -14.40 -11.88 -12.93
C LYS A 121 -13.38 -10.76 -13.03
N TYR A 122 -13.75 -9.58 -12.58
CA TYR A 122 -12.94 -8.37 -12.64
C TYR A 122 -12.39 -8.02 -11.25
N TYR A 123 -11.09 -7.77 -11.19
CA TYR A 123 -10.35 -7.50 -9.97
C TYR A 123 -9.59 -6.17 -10.09
N PRO A 124 -10.21 -5.05 -9.67
CA PRO A 124 -9.53 -3.76 -9.68
C PRO A 124 -8.27 -3.79 -8.81
N GLN A 125 -7.20 -3.19 -9.31
CA GLN A 125 -5.90 -3.13 -8.66
C GLN A 125 -5.64 -1.71 -8.19
N SER A 126 -5.24 -1.59 -6.92
CA SER A 126 -4.71 -0.35 -6.36
C SER A 126 -3.44 -0.65 -5.56
N ASP A 127 -2.57 0.34 -5.43
CA ASP A 127 -1.61 0.34 -4.34
C ASP A 127 -2.27 0.94 -3.08
N ASN A 128 -1.48 1.39 -2.09
CA ASN A 128 -2.04 2.07 -0.92
C ASN A 128 -2.62 3.46 -1.27
N THR A 129 -2.49 3.90 -2.52
CA THR A 129 -3.19 5.04 -3.07
C THR A 129 -4.40 4.55 -3.85
N ASN A 130 -5.47 5.33 -3.78
CA ASN A 130 -6.79 4.94 -4.23
C ASN A 130 -6.89 4.61 -5.73
N THR A 131 -5.92 5.01 -6.57
CA THR A 131 -5.88 4.80 -8.02
C THR A 131 -4.42 4.59 -8.50
N SER A 132 -4.17 4.47 -9.80
CA SER A 132 -2.77 4.44 -10.31
C SER A 132 -2.04 5.76 -10.03
N TYR A 133 -0.78 5.68 -9.61
CA TYR A 133 0.07 6.85 -9.45
C TYR A 133 0.40 7.46 -10.83
N LYS A 134 0.20 8.78 -11.00
CA LYS A 134 0.44 9.51 -12.24
C LYS A 134 1.47 10.62 -12.03
N GLU A 135 2.51 10.67 -12.86
CA GLU A 135 3.51 11.75 -12.84
C GLU A 135 4.15 11.92 -14.23
N ASN A 136 4.31 13.16 -14.70
CA ASN A 136 5.03 13.50 -15.94
C ASN A 136 4.59 12.71 -17.20
N GLY A 137 3.30 12.43 -17.37
CA GLY A 137 2.79 11.67 -18.53
C GLY A 137 2.93 10.14 -18.42
N GLU A 138 3.45 9.65 -17.29
CA GLU A 138 3.58 8.23 -16.97
C GLU A 138 2.67 7.85 -15.81
N TRP A 139 2.17 6.63 -15.83
CA TRP A 139 1.39 6.06 -14.73
C TRP A 139 1.92 4.70 -14.32
N GLN A 140 1.71 4.33 -13.06
CA GLN A 140 2.09 3.01 -12.54
C GLN A 140 1.17 2.53 -11.43
N VAL A 141 1.05 1.21 -11.31
CA VAL A 141 0.33 0.54 -10.22
C VAL A 141 0.93 -0.84 -9.97
N ILE A 142 0.93 -1.26 -8.71
CA ILE A 142 1.31 -2.61 -8.33
C ILE A 142 0.14 -3.54 -8.62
N THR A 143 0.34 -4.48 -9.55
CA THR A 143 -0.64 -5.52 -9.87
C THR A 143 -0.26 -6.81 -9.18
N ARG A 144 -1.22 -7.41 -8.48
CA ARG A 144 -1.06 -8.66 -7.74
C ARG A 144 -1.90 -9.73 -8.41
N PHE A 145 -1.22 -10.78 -8.88
CA PHE A 145 -1.84 -11.94 -9.50
C PHE A 145 -1.90 -13.06 -8.47
N GLY A 146 -3.12 -13.52 -8.16
CA GLY A 146 -3.33 -14.88 -7.63
C GLY A 146 -3.39 -15.87 -8.78
N GLY A 147 -3.59 -17.17 -8.54
CA GLY A 147 -3.84 -18.15 -9.62
C GLY A 147 -2.76 -19.21 -9.80
N ASP A 148 -2.95 -20.05 -10.82
CA ASP A 148 -2.06 -21.19 -11.12
C ASP A 148 -0.96 -20.84 -12.14
N ASP A 149 0.03 -21.73 -12.23
CA ASP A 149 1.09 -21.63 -13.23
C ASP A 149 0.52 -21.67 -14.66
N ASP A 150 1.06 -20.86 -15.56
CA ASP A 150 0.59 -20.63 -16.94
C ASP A 150 -0.86 -20.13 -17.06
N GLU A 151 -1.49 -19.68 -15.96
CA GLU A 151 -2.85 -19.14 -16.01
C GLU A 151 -2.86 -17.81 -16.79
N PRO A 152 -3.72 -17.67 -17.82
CA PRO A 152 -3.86 -16.44 -18.58
C PRO A 152 -4.71 -15.40 -17.85
N TYR A 153 -4.29 -14.14 -17.97
CA TYR A 153 -4.98 -12.97 -17.44
C TYR A 153 -5.18 -11.94 -18.54
N GLU A 154 -6.38 -11.38 -18.59
CA GLU A 154 -6.60 -10.10 -19.26
C GLU A 154 -6.19 -8.99 -18.26
N LEU A 155 -5.20 -8.18 -18.63
CA LEU A 155 -4.87 -6.93 -17.94
C LEU A 155 -5.53 -5.80 -18.72
N ILE A 156 -6.51 -5.16 -18.09
CA ILE A 156 -7.38 -4.18 -18.73
C ILE A 156 -7.16 -2.83 -18.06
N VAL A 157 -6.98 -1.78 -18.85
CA VAL A 157 -6.86 -0.41 -18.38
C VAL A 157 -8.15 0.34 -18.63
N TYR A 158 -8.66 0.98 -17.59
CA TYR A 158 -9.82 1.83 -17.64
C TYR A 158 -9.45 3.27 -17.32
N GLU A 159 -10.03 4.20 -18.07
CA GLU A 159 -10.21 5.58 -17.62
C GLU A 159 -11.51 5.67 -16.83
N THR A 160 -11.48 6.31 -15.67
CA THR A 160 -12.66 6.46 -14.82
C THR A 160 -12.94 7.92 -14.49
N ASP A 161 -14.23 8.23 -14.37
CA ASP A 161 -14.68 9.41 -13.64
C ASP A 161 -14.63 9.19 -12.12
N ALA A 162 -14.95 10.23 -11.35
CA ALA A 162 -14.88 10.19 -9.89
C ALA A 162 -15.85 9.17 -9.27
N GLU A 163 -17.01 8.92 -9.89
CA GLU A 163 -17.99 7.97 -9.38
C GLU A 163 -17.51 6.52 -9.58
N ALA A 164 -16.97 6.22 -10.76
CA ALA A 164 -16.38 4.92 -11.05
C ALA A 164 -15.11 4.65 -10.23
N SER A 165 -14.26 5.66 -10.01
CA SER A 165 -13.10 5.53 -9.10
C SER A 165 -13.56 5.21 -7.68
N ALA A 166 -14.51 5.97 -7.13
CA ALA A 166 -15.03 5.75 -5.79
C ALA A 166 -15.67 4.35 -5.64
N PHE A 167 -16.31 3.84 -6.69
CA PHE A 167 -16.84 2.48 -6.71
C PHE A 167 -15.73 1.43 -6.57
N PHE A 168 -14.64 1.54 -7.33
CA PHE A 168 -13.52 0.59 -7.25
C PHE A 168 -12.78 0.68 -5.92
N GLU A 169 -12.54 1.91 -5.42
CA GLU A 169 -11.95 2.15 -4.10
C GLU A 169 -12.75 1.43 -3.01
N LYS A 170 -14.06 1.68 -2.98
CA LYS A 170 -14.97 1.08 -2.01
C LYS A 170 -15.02 -0.45 -2.15
N THR A 171 -15.05 -0.96 -3.38
CA THR A 171 -15.03 -2.41 -3.63
C THR A 171 -13.79 -3.06 -3.00
N ILE A 172 -12.62 -2.46 -3.19
CA ILE A 172 -11.37 -2.96 -2.61
C ILE A 172 -11.38 -2.82 -1.09
N GLU A 173 -11.88 -1.71 -0.55
CA GLU A 173 -12.02 -1.51 0.90
C GLU A 173 -12.93 -2.57 1.54
N ASP A 174 -14.12 -2.78 0.97
CA ASP A 174 -15.09 -3.78 1.43
C ASP A 174 -14.50 -5.20 1.38
N TRP A 175 -13.78 -5.56 0.30
CA TRP A 175 -13.10 -6.87 0.19
C TRP A 175 -11.96 -7.04 1.20
N LYS A 176 -11.20 -5.98 1.47
CA LYS A 176 -10.14 -6.00 2.50
C LYS A 176 -10.72 -6.12 3.91
N GLU A 177 -11.83 -5.43 4.20
CA GLU A 177 -12.50 -5.52 5.50
C GLU A 177 -13.08 -6.91 5.74
N ALA A 178 -13.65 -7.54 4.71
CA ALA A 178 -14.21 -8.88 4.78
C ALA A 178 -13.18 -10.02 4.65
N ASP A 179 -11.95 -9.72 4.18
CA ASP A 179 -10.95 -10.71 3.74
C ASP A 179 -11.49 -11.67 2.65
N GLU A 180 -12.35 -11.14 1.77
CA GLU A 180 -13.04 -11.91 0.72
C GLU A 180 -12.93 -11.20 -0.64
N TYR A 181 -12.11 -11.75 -1.55
CA TYR A 181 -11.86 -11.22 -2.88
C TYR A 181 -12.69 -11.96 -3.93
N ILE A 182 -14.00 -11.71 -3.92
CA ILE A 182 -14.95 -12.49 -4.73
C ILE A 182 -14.93 -12.16 -6.22
N GLY A 183 -14.36 -11.02 -6.62
CA GLY A 183 -14.35 -10.53 -8.01
C GLY A 183 -15.69 -9.93 -8.44
N LEU A 184 -15.65 -8.92 -9.29
CA LEU A 184 -16.85 -8.27 -9.87
C LEU A 184 -17.32 -9.03 -11.11
N LEU A 185 -18.63 -9.05 -11.32
CA LEU A 185 -19.26 -9.46 -12.58
C LEU A 185 -19.22 -8.32 -13.59
N ASP A 186 -19.34 -8.67 -14.88
CA ASP A 186 -19.41 -7.70 -15.98
C ASP A 186 -20.54 -6.67 -15.78
N SER A 187 -21.69 -7.12 -15.28
CA SER A 187 -22.85 -6.26 -14.97
C SER A 187 -22.65 -5.33 -13.76
N GLU A 188 -21.63 -5.57 -12.96
CA GLU A 188 -21.30 -4.77 -11.77
C GLU A 188 -20.25 -3.69 -12.07
N MET A 189 -19.66 -3.71 -13.27
CA MET A 189 -18.71 -2.68 -13.67
C MET A 189 -19.38 -1.30 -13.74
N PRO A 190 -18.78 -0.25 -13.16
CA PRO A 190 -19.40 1.07 -13.12
C PRO A 190 -19.43 1.68 -14.53
N SER A 191 -20.54 2.34 -14.88
CA SER A 191 -20.72 2.95 -16.21
C SER A 191 -19.70 4.02 -16.56
N GLY A 192 -19.09 4.64 -15.56
CA GLY A 192 -18.02 5.64 -15.71
C GLY A 192 -16.64 5.04 -16.03
N ALA A 193 -16.49 3.70 -16.05
CA ALA A 193 -15.25 3.03 -16.43
C ALA A 193 -15.22 2.75 -17.93
N LYS A 194 -14.35 3.47 -18.64
CA LYS A 194 -14.13 3.30 -20.08
C LYS A 194 -12.82 2.56 -20.34
N GLU A 195 -12.92 1.39 -20.96
CA GLU A 195 -11.73 0.64 -21.38
C GLU A 195 -10.92 1.44 -22.42
N VAL A 196 -9.61 1.53 -22.21
CA VAL A 196 -8.69 2.26 -23.08
C VAL A 196 -7.51 1.43 -23.58
N ASP A 197 -7.20 0.34 -22.87
CA ASP A 197 -6.17 -0.60 -23.31
C ASP A 197 -6.42 -1.98 -22.71
N ARG A 198 -5.94 -3.02 -23.40
CA ARG A 198 -6.09 -4.41 -22.98
C ARG A 198 -4.94 -5.23 -23.53
N LEU A 199 -4.35 -6.05 -22.68
CA LEU A 199 -3.35 -7.04 -23.06
C LEU A 199 -3.58 -8.36 -22.33
N THR A 200 -2.99 -9.42 -22.86
CA THR A 200 -3.01 -10.75 -22.26
C THR A 200 -1.62 -11.07 -21.70
N VAL A 201 -1.56 -11.46 -20.43
CA VAL A 201 -0.34 -11.98 -19.79
C VAL A 201 -0.60 -13.35 -19.21
N LYS A 202 0.46 -14.05 -18.83
CA LYS A 202 0.36 -15.34 -18.16
C LYS A 202 1.19 -15.39 -16.89
N LEU A 203 0.75 -16.16 -15.92
CA LEU A 203 1.57 -16.41 -14.73
C LEU A 203 2.78 -17.30 -15.06
N ARG A 204 3.96 -16.86 -14.60
CA ARG A 204 5.22 -17.64 -14.72
C ARG A 204 5.32 -18.79 -13.71
N LYS A 205 4.50 -18.77 -12.66
CA LYS A 205 4.48 -19.76 -11.58
C LYS A 205 3.15 -19.70 -10.81
N ASN A 206 2.91 -20.70 -9.96
CA ASN A 206 1.78 -20.69 -9.04
C ASN A 206 1.85 -19.50 -8.06
N CYS A 207 0.74 -18.77 -7.94
CA CYS A 207 0.58 -17.58 -7.11
C CYS A 207 -0.59 -17.70 -6.10
N ARG A 208 -1.12 -18.90 -5.87
CA ARG A 208 -2.14 -19.12 -4.83
C ARG A 208 -1.56 -18.87 -3.43
N GLY A 209 -2.28 -18.11 -2.61
CA GLY A 209 -1.87 -17.80 -1.23
C GLY A 209 -0.73 -16.79 -1.11
N VAL A 210 -0.37 -16.12 -2.21
CA VAL A 210 0.55 -14.98 -2.20
C VAL A 210 -0.30 -13.72 -1.98
N PHE A 211 -0.33 -13.24 -0.73
CA PHE A 211 -1.05 -12.03 -0.30
C PHE A 211 -0.07 -10.86 -0.11
#